data_AF-A0A7K0LK24-F1
#
_entry.id   AF-A0A7K0LK24-F1
#
_cell.length_a   1.000
_cell.length_b   1.000
_cell.length_c   1.000
_cell.angle_alpha   90.00
_cell.angle_beta   90.00
_cell.angle_gamma   90.00
#
_symmetry.space_group_name_H-M   'P 1'
#
loop_
_entity.id
_entity.type
_entity.pdbx_description
1 polymer ?
#
loop_
_entity_poly.entity_id
_entity_poly.type
_entity_poly.pdbx_seq_one_letter_code
_entity_poly.pdbx_strand_id
1 'polypeptide(L)'
;MKPVKIADYGITEEFGYLPTYDPAKNLSAGNEEWDQFGRDIPKLLMSSDFRKRVTELPDFKVSALKGDAEIQRAMLVLSYIGQSYQWSDVKPATTLPKKLALPWYEVGKLVG
;
A
#
# COMPACT_ATOMS: atom_id res chain seq x y z
N MET A 1 38.77 10.03 -10.91
CA MET A 1 37.43 9.52 -10.52
C MET A 1 36.66 10.64 -9.86
N LYS A 2 35.38 10.86 -10.23
CA LYS A 2 34.52 11.74 -9.43
C LYS A 2 34.19 11.03 -8.10
N PRO A 3 34.21 11.73 -6.96
CA PRO A 3 33.80 11.12 -5.69
C PRO A 3 32.31 10.79 -5.74
N VAL A 4 31.96 9.60 -5.27
CA VAL A 4 30.57 9.14 -5.15
C VAL A 4 29.87 9.95 -4.06
N LYS A 5 28.67 10.48 -4.35
CA LYS A 5 27.84 11.16 -3.37
C LYS A 5 26.63 10.30 -3.06
N ILE A 6 26.27 10.19 -1.78
CA ILE A 6 25.08 9.42 -1.36
C ILE A 6 23.78 9.97 -1.97
N ALA A 7 23.75 11.28 -2.26
CA ALA A 7 22.64 11.94 -2.94
C ALA A 7 22.37 11.38 -4.35
N ASP A 8 23.38 10.81 -5.02
CA ASP A 8 23.21 10.18 -6.34
C ASP A 8 22.34 8.91 -6.27
N TYR A 9 22.10 8.39 -5.06
CA TYR A 9 21.27 7.21 -4.78
C TYR A 9 20.00 7.55 -4.00
N GLY A 10 19.63 8.84 -3.95
CA GLY A 10 18.43 9.28 -3.22
C GLY A 10 18.56 9.24 -1.69
N ILE A 11 19.80 9.18 -1.17
CA ILE A 11 20.08 9.15 0.27
C ILE A 11 20.51 10.54 0.73
N THR A 12 20.00 11.00 1.86
CA THR A 12 20.41 12.26 2.49
C THR A 12 21.17 12.02 3.79
N GLU A 13 21.94 13.02 4.24
CA GLU A 13 22.67 12.94 5.51
C GLU A 13 21.72 12.98 6.71
N GLU A 14 20.61 13.71 6.58
CA GLU A 14 19.64 13.92 7.67
C GLU A 14 18.65 12.76 7.83
N PHE A 15 18.22 12.14 6.72
CA PHE A 15 17.15 11.13 6.72
C PHE A 15 17.61 9.75 6.25
N GLY A 16 18.85 9.62 5.77
CA GLY A 16 19.34 8.36 5.22
C GLY A 16 18.48 7.90 4.04
N TYR A 17 17.90 6.71 4.16
CA TYR A 17 16.99 6.13 3.15
C TYR A 17 15.54 6.61 3.29
N LEU A 18 15.20 7.36 4.33
CA LEU A 18 13.86 7.88 4.49
C LEU A 18 13.61 9.05 3.53
N PRO A 19 12.38 9.21 3.01
CA PRO A 19 12.03 10.37 2.22
C PRO A 19 12.25 11.68 2.98
N THR A 20 12.59 12.74 2.25
CA THR A 20 12.73 14.11 2.78
C THR A 20 11.39 14.85 2.91
N TYR A 21 10.29 14.21 2.53
CA TYR A 21 8.93 14.72 2.70
C TYR A 21 8.17 13.90 3.75
N ASP A 22 7.17 14.54 4.36
CA ASP A 22 6.32 13.86 5.33
C ASP A 22 5.48 12.74 4.66
N PRO A 23 5.36 11.57 5.29
CA PRO A 23 4.49 10.52 4.79
C PRO A 23 3.04 10.98 4.71
N ALA A 24 2.34 10.60 3.63
CA ALA A 24 0.92 10.87 3.53
C ALA A 24 0.17 10.16 4.67
N LYS A 25 -0.71 10.91 5.35
CA LYS A 25 -1.49 10.39 6.47
C LYS A 25 -2.80 9.75 6.05
N ASN A 26 -3.32 10.04 4.86
CA ASN A 26 -4.55 9.49 4.29
C ASN A 26 -4.36 9.32 2.78
N LEU A 27 -5.16 8.45 2.15
CA LEU A 27 -5.24 8.39 0.68
C LEU A 27 -6.16 9.50 0.13
N SER A 28 -5.91 9.90 -1.11
CA SER A 28 -6.75 10.85 -1.84
C SER A 28 -8.20 10.38 -2.01
N ALA A 29 -9.06 11.34 -2.34
CA ALA A 29 -10.49 11.10 -2.50
C ALA A 29 -10.79 9.99 -3.53
N GLY A 30 -11.68 9.07 -3.14
CA GLY A 30 -12.01 7.86 -3.88
C GLY A 30 -11.27 6.60 -3.43
N ASN A 31 -10.33 6.69 -2.47
CA ASN A 31 -9.62 5.55 -1.88
C ASN A 31 -9.72 5.52 -0.33
N GLU A 32 -10.60 6.30 0.27
CA GLU A 32 -10.76 6.43 1.72
C GLU A 32 -11.13 5.10 2.38
N GLU A 33 -12.00 4.32 1.74
CA GLU A 33 -12.40 3.01 2.25
C GLU A 33 -11.23 2.03 2.31
N TRP A 34 -10.33 2.07 1.31
CA TRP A 34 -9.11 1.27 1.33
C TRP A 34 -8.17 1.70 2.45
N ASP A 35 -8.02 3.01 2.65
CA ASP A 35 -7.18 3.55 3.72
C ASP A 35 -7.69 3.14 5.11
N GLN A 36 -9.01 3.27 5.30
CA GLN A 36 -9.67 2.88 6.55
C GLN A 36 -9.61 1.37 6.76
N PHE A 37 -9.85 0.57 5.72
CA PHE A 37 -9.73 -0.88 5.77
C PHE A 37 -8.32 -1.30 6.22
N GLY A 38 -7.28 -0.64 5.70
CA GLY A 38 -5.89 -0.84 6.12
C GLY A 38 -5.64 -0.57 7.61
N ARG A 39 -6.27 0.47 8.17
CA ARG A 39 -6.19 0.78 9.62
C ARG A 39 -6.93 -0.24 10.48
N ASP A 40 -8.03 -0.75 9.96
CA ASP A 40 -8.91 -1.68 10.68
C ASP A 40 -8.46 -3.14 10.58
N ILE A 41 -7.38 -3.45 9.87
CA ILE A 41 -6.86 -4.82 9.70
C ILE A 41 -6.84 -5.61 11.02
N PRO A 42 -6.27 -5.12 12.14
CA PRO A 42 -6.22 -5.90 13.37
C PRO A 42 -7.61 -6.33 13.87
N LYS A 43 -8.60 -5.44 13.73
CA LYS A 43 -10.00 -5.71 14.09
C LYS A 43 -10.64 -6.68 13.10
N LEU A 44 -10.40 -6.49 11.80
CA LEU A 44 -10.99 -7.29 10.73
C LEU A 44 -10.44 -8.71 10.68
N LEU A 45 -9.22 -8.95 11.17
CA LEU A 45 -8.64 -10.29 11.29
C LEU A 45 -9.23 -11.11 12.45
N MET A 46 -9.97 -10.49 13.37
CA MET A 46 -10.67 -11.20 14.44
C MET A 46 -11.94 -11.92 13.95
N SER A 47 -12.44 -11.58 12.76
CA SER A 47 -13.56 -12.26 12.11
C SER A 47 -13.09 -13.16 10.98
N SER A 48 -13.91 -14.15 10.61
CA SER A 48 -13.61 -15.11 9.54
C SER A 48 -13.97 -14.60 8.13
N ASP A 49 -14.34 -13.32 7.99
CA ASP A 49 -14.88 -12.75 6.75
C ASP A 49 -13.94 -11.74 6.05
N PHE A 50 -12.68 -11.61 6.50
CA PHE A 50 -11.70 -10.65 5.93
C PHE A 50 -11.63 -10.70 4.41
N ARG A 51 -11.48 -11.89 3.83
CA ARG A 51 -11.38 -12.10 2.36
C ARG A 51 -12.63 -11.65 1.64
N LYS A 52 -13.82 -11.96 2.19
CA LYS A 52 -15.11 -11.51 1.65
C LYS A 52 -15.16 -9.99 1.64
N ARG A 53 -14.81 -9.33 2.74
CA ARG A 53 -14.83 -7.86 2.82
C ARG A 53 -13.88 -7.19 1.83
N VAL A 54 -12.71 -7.76 1.58
CA VAL A 54 -11.80 -7.25 0.52
C VAL A 54 -12.47 -7.29 -0.86
N THR A 55 -13.28 -8.32 -1.16
CA THR A 55 -14.00 -8.38 -2.44
C THR A 55 -15.16 -7.38 -2.54
N GLU A 56 -15.64 -6.86 -1.41
CA GLU A 56 -16.75 -5.90 -1.33
C GLU A 56 -16.28 -4.44 -1.37
N LEU A 57 -14.98 -4.17 -1.22
CA LEU A 57 -14.42 -2.82 -1.33
C LEU A 57 -14.73 -2.17 -2.69
N PRO A 58 -14.85 -0.83 -2.76
CA PRO A 58 -14.96 -0.13 -4.04
C PRO A 58 -13.69 -0.32 -4.88
N ASP A 59 -13.79 -0.07 -6.18
CA ASP A 59 -12.62 -0.15 -7.05
C ASP A 59 -11.57 0.90 -6.66
N PHE A 60 -10.33 0.43 -6.48
CA PHE A 60 -9.22 1.31 -6.13
C PHE A 60 -8.86 2.23 -7.30
N LYS A 61 -8.79 3.53 -7.05
CA LYS A 61 -8.54 4.56 -8.06
C LYS A 61 -7.07 4.95 -8.05
N VAL A 62 -6.24 4.23 -8.80
CA VAL A 62 -4.79 4.56 -8.95
C VAL A 62 -4.60 5.96 -9.53
N SER A 63 -5.46 6.37 -10.47
CA SER A 63 -5.44 7.69 -11.09
C SER A 63 -5.72 8.87 -10.14
N ALA A 64 -6.22 8.59 -8.92
CA ALA A 64 -6.49 9.62 -7.92
C ALA A 64 -5.30 9.94 -7.02
N LEU A 65 -4.24 9.12 -7.05
CA LEU A 65 -3.04 9.30 -6.22
C LEU A 65 -2.21 10.51 -6.67
N LYS A 66 -1.70 11.28 -5.71
CA LYS A 66 -0.96 12.54 -5.92
C LYS A 66 0.40 12.51 -5.25
N GLY A 67 1.44 12.52 -6.07
CA GLY A 67 2.84 12.60 -5.62
C GLY A 67 3.29 11.37 -4.84
N ASP A 68 4.57 11.35 -4.53
CA ASP A 68 5.24 10.15 -4.03
C ASP A 68 4.73 9.72 -2.65
N ALA A 69 4.39 10.69 -1.78
CA ALA A 69 3.89 10.40 -0.44
C ALA A 69 2.58 9.59 -0.45
N GLU A 70 1.63 9.93 -1.33
CA GLU A 70 0.38 9.15 -1.46
C GLU A 70 0.60 7.82 -2.18
N ILE A 71 1.50 7.77 -3.17
CA ILE A 71 1.85 6.52 -3.86
C ILE A 71 2.46 5.52 -2.88
N GLN A 72 3.40 5.96 -2.03
CA GLN A 72 3.99 5.12 -0.98
C GLN A 72 2.95 4.68 0.05
N ARG A 73 2.02 5.55 0.44
CA ARG A 73 0.91 5.18 1.31
C ARG A 73 0.00 4.13 0.67
N ALA A 74 -0.32 4.28 -0.61
CA ALA A 74 -1.12 3.30 -1.34
C ALA A 74 -0.41 1.94 -1.37
N MET A 75 0.91 1.94 -1.64
CA MET A 75 1.71 0.73 -1.62
C MET A 75 1.70 0.07 -0.24
N LEU A 76 1.85 0.87 0.83
CA LEU A 76 1.77 0.40 2.21
C LEU A 76 0.42 -0.28 2.49
N VAL A 77 -0.69 0.44 2.25
CA VAL A 77 -2.05 -0.05 2.53
C VAL A 77 -2.35 -1.32 1.73
N LEU A 78 -2.11 -1.33 0.42
CA LEU A 78 -2.38 -2.49 -0.44
C LEU A 78 -1.51 -3.68 -0.07
N SER A 79 -0.25 -3.47 0.33
CA SER A 79 0.64 -4.55 0.76
C SER A 79 0.16 -5.18 2.06
N TYR A 80 -0.22 -4.38 3.05
CA TYR A 80 -0.75 -4.91 4.31
C TYR A 80 -2.07 -5.64 4.12
N ILE A 81 -2.97 -5.13 3.28
CA ILE A 81 -4.21 -5.82 2.93
C ILE A 81 -3.91 -7.13 2.18
N GLY A 82 -2.95 -7.13 1.25
CA GLY A 82 -2.54 -8.32 0.51
C GLY A 82 -1.96 -9.41 1.40
N GLN A 83 -1.06 -9.06 2.30
CA GLN A 83 -0.51 -10.00 3.29
C GLN A 83 -1.59 -10.53 4.21
N SER A 84 -2.47 -9.64 4.69
CA SER A 84 -3.60 -10.04 5.52
C SER A 84 -4.53 -10.99 4.77
N TYR A 85 -4.88 -10.70 3.51
CA TYR A 85 -5.73 -11.55 2.69
C TYR A 85 -5.15 -12.97 2.53
N GLN A 86 -3.84 -13.06 2.28
CA GLN A 86 -3.15 -14.34 2.17
C GLN A 86 -3.29 -15.15 3.46
N TRP A 87 -3.09 -14.52 4.62
CA TRP A 87 -2.97 -15.21 5.91
C TRP A 87 -4.17 -15.09 6.87
N SER A 88 -5.29 -14.50 6.44
CA SER A 88 -6.45 -14.20 7.31
C SER A 88 -7.29 -15.42 7.71
N ASP A 89 -6.85 -16.63 7.39
CA ASP A 89 -7.60 -17.87 7.63
C ASP A 89 -6.62 -19.02 7.87
N VAL A 90 -7.12 -20.14 8.40
CA VAL A 90 -6.35 -21.35 8.74
C VAL A 90 -5.53 -21.83 7.54
N LYS A 91 -6.10 -21.76 6.34
CA LYS A 91 -5.40 -22.07 5.09
C LYS A 91 -5.05 -20.78 4.35
N PRO A 92 -3.81 -20.64 3.85
CA PRO A 92 -3.43 -19.47 3.08
C PRO A 92 -4.20 -19.40 1.76
N ALA A 93 -4.51 -18.18 1.32
CA ALA A 93 -5.00 -17.96 -0.03
C ALA A 93 -3.84 -18.14 -1.02
N THR A 94 -4.06 -18.91 -2.08
CA THR A 94 -3.07 -19.12 -3.16
C THR A 94 -3.31 -18.23 -4.37
N THR A 95 -4.42 -17.48 -4.35
CA THR A 95 -4.79 -16.53 -5.40
C THR A 95 -5.36 -15.26 -4.77
N LEU A 96 -5.08 -14.11 -5.39
CA LEU A 96 -5.62 -12.82 -5.00
C LEU A 96 -6.73 -12.40 -5.97
N PRO A 97 -7.83 -11.80 -5.50
CA PRO A 97 -8.86 -11.29 -6.38
C PRO A 97 -8.32 -10.13 -7.20
N LYS A 98 -8.77 -9.99 -8.45
CA LYS A 98 -8.35 -8.92 -9.37
C LYS A 98 -8.47 -7.52 -8.74
N LYS A 99 -9.51 -7.31 -7.94
CA LYS A 99 -9.80 -6.06 -7.22
C LYS A 99 -8.67 -5.62 -6.28
N LEU A 100 -7.86 -6.55 -5.78
CA LEU A 100 -6.69 -6.28 -4.95
C LEU A 100 -5.38 -6.40 -5.76
N ALA A 101 -5.25 -7.46 -6.56
CA ALA A 101 -4.01 -7.74 -7.28
C ALA A 101 -3.67 -6.68 -8.33
N LEU A 102 -4.66 -6.18 -9.09
CA LEU A 102 -4.43 -5.21 -10.15
C LEU A 102 -3.96 -3.84 -9.61
N PRO A 103 -4.67 -3.19 -8.66
CA PRO A 103 -4.18 -1.91 -8.15
C PRO A 103 -2.86 -2.05 -7.40
N TRP A 104 -2.61 -3.17 -6.71
CA TRP A 104 -1.33 -3.39 -6.05
C TRP A 104 -0.18 -3.48 -7.07
N TYR A 105 -0.39 -4.18 -8.18
CA TYR A 105 0.57 -4.21 -9.29
C TYR A 105 0.77 -2.82 -9.91
N GLU A 106 -0.31 -2.09 -10.19
CA GLU A 106 -0.24 -0.76 -10.80
C GLU A 106 0.49 0.26 -9.92
N VAL A 107 0.21 0.26 -8.61
CA VAL A 107 0.94 1.09 -7.63
C VAL A 107 2.38 0.63 -7.48
N GLY A 108 2.65 -0.68 -7.52
CA GLY A 108 4.00 -1.24 -7.52
C GLY A 108 4.87 -0.66 -8.64
N LYS A 109 4.31 -0.49 -9.85
CA LYS A 109 5.03 0.15 -10.96
C LYS A 109 5.37 1.63 -10.73
N LEU A 110 4.63 2.31 -9.85
CA LEU A 110 4.85 3.74 -9.56
C LEU A 110 5.95 3.95 -8.49
N VAL A 111 6.16 2.99 -7.59
CA VAL A 111 7.21 3.08 -6.56
C VAL A 111 8.60 2.67 -7.03
N GLY A 112 8.70 2.00 -8.19
CA GLY A 112 9.96 1.51 -8.76
C GLY A 112 10.32 0.11 -8.29
#